data_AF-A0A951NX94-F1
#
_entry.id   AF-A0A951NX94-F1
#
_cell.length_a   1.000
_cell.length_b   1.000
_cell.length_c   1.000
_cell.angle_alpha   90.00
_cell.angle_beta   90.00
_cell.angle_gamma   90.00
#
_symmetry.space_group_name_H-M   'P 1'
#
loop_
_entity.id
_entity.type
_entity.pdbx_description
1 polymer ?
#
loop_
_entity_poly.entity_id
_entity_poly.type
_entity_poly.pdbx_seq_one_letter_code
_entity_poly.pdbx_strand_id
1 'polypeptide(L)'
;MSGLRLPTYDERQSRAKIYLMPLHFPIKTKLYAILREACDRIGIDGASTHSFRRSGITNLHKQGYALHEIAQISGHRDITNVSHYIG
;
A
#
# COMPACT_ATOMS: atom_id res chain seq x y z
N MET A 1 -24.63 -31.56 -28.34
CA MET A 1 -24.37 -30.14 -28.63
C MET A 1 -24.38 -29.39 -27.31
N SER A 2 -23.18 -29.19 -26.76
CA SER A 2 -22.91 -28.67 -25.41
C SER A 2 -22.89 -27.14 -25.44
N GLY A 3 -23.88 -26.50 -24.81
CA GLY A 3 -23.83 -25.09 -24.47
C GLY A 3 -23.16 -24.93 -23.11
N LEU A 4 -21.85 -24.69 -23.09
CA LEU A 4 -21.11 -24.38 -21.88
C LEU A 4 -21.55 -22.98 -21.41
N ARG A 5 -22.41 -22.91 -20.40
CA ARG A 5 -22.75 -21.66 -19.72
C ARG A 5 -21.53 -21.25 -18.90
N LEU A 6 -20.85 -20.18 -19.32
CA LEU A 6 -19.73 -19.61 -18.55
C LEU A 6 -20.26 -19.12 -17.19
N PRO A 7 -19.57 -19.42 -16.08
CA PRO A 7 -19.98 -18.93 -14.76
C PRO A 7 -19.92 -17.41 -14.74
N THR A 8 -21.02 -16.78 -14.33
CA THR A 8 -21.10 -15.34 -14.13
C THR A 8 -20.18 -14.93 -12.96
N TYR A 9 -19.81 -13.65 -12.97
CA TYR A 9 -18.83 -12.94 -12.12
C TYR A 9 -18.89 -13.16 -10.59
N ASP A 10 -19.83 -13.97 -10.09
CA ASP A 10 -20.17 -14.15 -8.68
C ASP A 10 -19.50 -15.37 -8.00
N GLU A 11 -19.11 -16.40 -8.76
CA GLU A 11 -18.67 -17.68 -8.16
C GLU A 11 -17.23 -17.66 -7.60
N ARG A 12 -16.49 -16.55 -7.71
CA ARG A 12 -15.13 -16.39 -7.15
C ARG A 12 -15.06 -15.67 -5.80
N GLN A 13 -16.19 -15.41 -5.13
CA GLN A 13 -16.21 -14.78 -3.80
C GLN A 13 -16.25 -15.73 -2.61
N SER A 14 -16.22 -17.05 -2.82
CA SER A 14 -16.26 -18.06 -1.75
C SER A 14 -14.93 -18.28 -1.01
N ARG A 15 -13.88 -17.49 -1.28
CA ARG A 15 -12.74 -17.37 -0.38
C ARG A 15 -12.96 -16.17 0.52
N ALA A 16 -13.41 -16.44 1.76
CA ALA A 16 -13.42 -15.46 2.83
C ALA A 16 -12.06 -14.74 2.83
N LYS A 17 -12.06 -13.48 2.40
CA LYS A 17 -10.85 -12.66 2.40
C LYS A 17 -10.51 -12.41 3.86
N ILE A 18 -9.48 -13.11 4.35
CA ILE A 18 -8.92 -12.83 5.67
C ILE A 18 -8.18 -11.50 5.54
N TYR A 19 -8.81 -10.42 6.00
CA TYR A 19 -8.16 -9.12 6.09
C TYR A 19 -7.27 -9.12 7.33
N LEU A 20 -6.00 -8.75 7.16
CA LEU A 20 -5.05 -8.62 8.28
C LEU A 20 -5.52 -7.60 9.32
N MET A 21 -6.23 -6.55 8.87
CA MET A 21 -6.95 -5.62 9.74
C MET A 21 -8.46 -5.87 9.63
N PRO A 22 -9.16 -6.20 10.73
CA PRO A 22 -10.59 -6.56 10.71
C PRO A 22 -11.53 -5.33 10.61
N LEU A 23 -11.15 -4.29 9.87
CA LEU A 23 -12.05 -3.17 9.56
C LEU A 23 -12.97 -3.56 8.40
N HIS A 24 -14.24 -3.84 8.71
CA HIS A 24 -15.29 -4.29 7.78
C HIS A 24 -15.76 -3.24 6.73
N PHE A 25 -15.03 -2.15 6.49
CA PHE A 25 -15.46 -1.02 5.64
C PHE A 25 -14.28 -0.51 4.78
N PRO A 26 -14.48 0.30 3.71
CA PRO A 26 -13.42 0.70 2.79
C PRO A 26 -12.24 1.33 3.53
N ILE A 27 -11.14 0.57 3.57
CA ILE A 27 -9.97 0.81 4.43
C ILE A 27 -9.25 2.12 4.07
N LYS A 28 -9.29 2.52 2.79
CA LYS A 28 -8.45 3.62 2.29
C LYS A 28 -8.74 4.97 2.95
N THR A 29 -10.02 5.32 3.14
CA THR A 29 -10.40 6.63 3.69
C THR A 29 -10.22 6.69 5.20
N LYS A 30 -10.52 5.60 5.92
CA LYS A 30 -10.30 5.54 7.38
C LYS A 30 -8.82 5.48 7.76
N LEU A 31 -7.98 4.77 7.01
CA LEU A 31 -6.55 4.69 7.29
C LEU A 31 -5.87 6.06 7.24
N TYR A 32 -6.22 6.89 6.25
CA TYR A 32 -5.71 8.25 6.16
C TYR A 32 -6.10 9.08 7.39
N ALA A 33 -7.37 9.03 7.81
CA ALA A 33 -7.84 9.78 8.97
C ALA A 33 -7.15 9.34 10.26
N ILE A 34 -7.02 8.03 10.50
CA ILE A 34 -6.35 7.47 11.69
C ILE A 34 -4.87 7.86 11.70
N LEU A 35 -4.17 7.72 10.57
CA LEU A 35 -2.77 8.11 10.45
C LEU A 35 -2.59 9.60 10.70
N ARG A 36 -3.47 10.42 10.12
CA ARG A 36 -3.42 11.88 10.27
C ARG A 36 -3.64 12.29 11.72
N GLU A 37 -4.68 11.77 12.37
CA GLU A 37 -4.96 12.04 13.79
C GLU A 37 -3.79 11.63 14.69
N ALA A 38 -3.21 10.44 14.46
CA ALA A 38 -2.06 9.97 15.22
C ALA A 38 -0.85 10.88 15.07
N CYS A 39 -0.57 11.36 13.84
CA CYS A 39 0.52 12.29 13.56
C CYS A 39 0.27 13.70 14.13
N ASP A 40 -0.96 14.23 14.02
CA ASP A 40 -1.31 15.53 14.58
C ASP A 40 -1.14 15.53 16.11
N ARG A 41 -1.48 14.43 16.79
CA ARG A 41 -1.30 14.27 18.26
C ARG A 41 0.15 14.37 18.72
N ILE A 42 1.11 14.03 17.86
CA ILE A 42 2.55 14.07 18.16
C ILE A 42 3.26 15.23 17.45
N GLY A 43 2.51 16.17 16.85
CA GLY A 43 3.04 17.36 16.20
C GLY A 43 3.72 17.11 14.84
N ILE A 44 3.34 16.05 14.12
CA ILE A 44 3.85 15.77 12.76
C ILE A 44 2.89 16.33 11.72
N ASP A 45 3.30 17.42 11.06
CA ASP A 45 2.57 18.02 9.96
C ASP A 45 2.79 17.30 8.62
N GLY A 46 1.75 17.29 7.77
CA GLY A 46 1.82 16.77 6.40
C GLY A 46 1.84 15.23 6.29
N ALA A 47 1.51 14.51 7.37
CA ALA A 47 1.41 13.06 7.33
C ALA A 47 0.22 12.59 6.47
N SER A 48 0.50 11.65 5.57
CA SER A 48 -0.44 10.97 4.68
C SER A 48 0.09 9.58 4.36
N THR A 49 -0.74 8.70 3.81
CA THR A 49 -0.29 7.35 3.40
C THR A 49 0.80 7.41 2.32
N HIS A 50 0.77 8.42 1.45
CA HIS A 50 1.82 8.64 0.45
C HIS A 50 3.11 9.17 1.06
N SER A 51 3.04 10.17 1.96
CA SER A 51 4.25 10.69 2.63
C SER A 51 4.88 9.65 3.55
N PHE A 52 4.08 8.80 4.21
CA PHE A 52 4.58 7.66 4.98
C PHE A 52 5.35 6.65 4.11
N ARG A 53 4.82 6.33 2.92
CA ARG A 53 5.53 5.48 1.93
C ARG A 53 6.84 6.12 1.48
N ARG A 54 6.85 7.44 1.25
CA ARG A 54 8.08 8.19 0.89
C ARG A 54 9.13 8.09 2.00
N SER A 55 8.75 8.38 3.24
CA SER A 55 9.64 8.29 4.41
C SER A 55 10.24 6.90 4.58
N GLY A 56 9.45 5.84 4.37
CA GLY A 56 9.93 4.45 4.40
C GLY A 56 11.00 4.17 3.33
N ILE A 57 10.76 4.60 2.09
CA ILE A 57 11.73 4.47 0.98
C ILE A 57 13.02 5.22 1.28
N THR A 58 12.92 6.49 1.72
CA THR A 58 14.08 7.31 2.08
C THR A 58 14.86 6.69 3.24
N ASN A 59 14.19 6.09 4.22
CA ASN A 59 14.85 5.44 5.35
C ASN A 59 15.62 4.19 4.91
N LEU A 60 15.04 3.35 4.04
CA LEU A 60 15.74 2.20 3.47
C LEU A 60 16.98 2.64 2.67
N HIS A 61 16.85 3.72 1.89
CA HIS A 61 18.01 4.26 1.19
C HIS A 61 19.10 4.74 2.16
N LYS A 62 18.75 5.47 3.22
CA LYS A 62 19.70 5.91 4.26
C LYS A 62 20.39 4.75 4.98
N GLN A 63 19.73 3.60 5.07
CA GLN A 63 20.28 2.38 5.65
C GLN A 63 21.21 1.61 4.69
N GLY A 64 21.39 2.09 3.45
CA GLY A 64 22.32 1.51 2.47
C GLY A 64 21.74 0.37 1.64
N TYR A 65 20.42 0.14 1.68
CA TYR A 65 19.79 -0.85 0.80
C TYR A 65 19.95 -0.46 -0.67
N ALA A 66 20.20 -1.42 -1.53
CA ALA A 66 20.32 -1.17 -2.96
C ALA A 66 18.96 -0.80 -3.57
N LEU A 67 18.97 0.02 -4.62
CA LEU A 67 17.74 0.54 -5.24
C LEU A 67 16.78 -0.56 -5.70
N HIS A 68 17.30 -1.70 -6.17
CA HIS A 68 16.48 -2.83 -6.58
C HIS A 68 15.77 -3.51 -5.40
N GLU A 69 16.43 -3.62 -4.24
CA GLU A 69 15.85 -4.15 -3.00
C GLU A 69 14.75 -3.22 -2.49
N ILE A 70 15.01 -1.91 -2.49
CA ILE A 70 14.03 -0.89 -2.12
C ILE A 70 12.82 -0.93 -3.04
N ALA A 71 13.02 -1.08 -4.36
CA ALA A 71 11.94 -1.21 -5.34
C ALA A 71 11.09 -2.46 -5.08
N GLN A 72 11.73 -3.59 -4.79
CA GLN A 72 11.07 -4.85 -4.46
C GLN A 72 10.23 -4.74 -3.18
N ILE A 73 10.81 -4.20 -2.10
CA ILE A 73 10.13 -4.02 -0.80
C ILE A 73 8.95 -3.04 -0.95
N SER A 74 9.14 -1.95 -1.69
CA SER A 74 8.12 -0.92 -1.85
C SER A 74 7.07 -1.24 -2.92
N GLY A 75 7.24 -2.32 -3.69
CA GLY A 75 6.31 -2.77 -4.73
C GLY A 75 6.34 -1.94 -6.01
N HIS A 76 7.45 -1.29 -6.33
CA HIS A 76 7.61 -0.58 -7.61
C HIS A 76 8.02 -1.55 -8.72
N ARG A 77 7.31 -1.49 -9.86
CA ARG A 77 7.64 -2.27 -11.08
C ARG A 77 8.78 -1.65 -11.89
N ASP A 78 9.07 -0.37 -11.64
CA ASP A 78 10.08 0.41 -12.34
C ASP A 78 10.98 1.11 -11.31
N ILE A 79 12.29 0.86 -11.40
CA ILE A 79 13.33 1.41 -10.53
C ILE A 79 13.43 2.94 -10.69
N THR A 80 13.10 3.47 -11.86
CA THR A 80 13.16 4.91 -12.17
C THR A 80 12.19 5.72 -11.31
N ASN A 81 11.07 5.11 -10.88
CA ASN A 81 10.15 5.78 -9.96
C ASN A 81 10.68 5.84 -8.51
N VAL A 82 11.64 4.99 -8.15
CA VAL A 82 12.24 4.99 -6.82
C VAL A 82 13.29 6.10 -6.70
N SER A 83 14.04 6.39 -7.76
CA SER A 83 15.08 7.44 -7.76
C SER A 83 14.53 8.85 -7.51
N HIS A 84 13.28 9.15 -7.89
CA HIS A 84 12.61 10.42 -7.56
C HIS A 84 12.45 10.68 -6.06
N TYR A 85 12.63 9.67 -5.20
CA TYR A 85 12.54 9.81 -3.75
C TYR A 85 13.88 10.04 -3.05
N ILE A 86 14.96 10.11 -3.82
CA ILE A 86 16.34 10.03 -3.35
C ILE A 86 17.21 11.20 -3.84
N GLY A 87 16.58 12.21 -4.44
CA GLY A 87 17.22 13.49 -4.77
C GLY A 87 17.33 14.41 -3.57
#